data_AF-A0A6P0TVS7-F1
#
_entry.id   AF-A0A6P0TVS7-F1
#
_cell.length_a   1.000
_cell.length_b   1.000
_cell.length_c   1.000
_cell.angle_alpha   90.00
_cell.angle_beta   90.00
_cell.angle_gamma   90.00
#
_symmetry.space_group_name_H-M   'P 1'
#
loop_
_entity.id
_entity.type
_entity.pdbx_description
1 polymer ?
#
loop_
_entity_poly.entity_id
_entity_poly.type
_entity_poly.pdbx_seq_one_letter_code
_entity_poly.pdbx_strand_id
1 'polypeptide(L)'
;PLSNFIDQESGPGKIVCCAAGNEGNVDIHAETIVQQNQQVCIRFLIPASILSSTLKWRAELNGWYASSDNIEVAVQSPEGSRTHFQNISDNGYSQKIHHISGAQVQIIMYGPENTDNGEYWFNIEITHDPNSVSIATGNTGTWRLLLNGVAVKNGKVNIWSGETTKGFDVVFTGFGVQDLMKIGSPGAAARAITVGSYTARLSWQDVEKNWQKVGLDLNTVSEFSSPGPLRNGVMKPDVVAPGAMIVSALSSASTCSSMMQVDQFHKVMAGTSMATPFITGLVALLLEREPQLTPEEIKQRLHSSCFIPGKPVGSFDPKWGFGLINAEKLLTLVN
;
A
#
# COMPACT_ATOMS: atom_id res chain seq x y z
N PRO A 1 -3.06 11.10 -11.87
CA PRO A 1 -2.34 10.19 -10.93
C PRO A 1 -1.24 9.40 -11.66
N LEU A 2 -0.18 8.97 -10.96
CA LEU A 2 0.94 8.22 -11.57
C LEU A 2 0.49 6.94 -12.28
N SER A 3 -0.48 6.20 -11.71
CA SER A 3 -1.04 5.01 -12.35
C SER A 3 -1.63 5.28 -13.74
N ASN A 4 -2.40 6.36 -13.90
CA ASN A 4 -2.99 6.70 -15.21
C ASN A 4 -1.92 7.04 -16.25
N PHE A 5 -0.83 7.69 -15.81
CA PHE A 5 0.29 7.98 -16.70
C PHE A 5 0.99 6.70 -17.14
N ILE A 6 1.21 5.76 -16.22
CA ILE A 6 1.75 4.43 -16.56
C ILE A 6 0.84 3.71 -17.55
N ASP A 7 -0.49 3.77 -17.35
CA ASP A 7 -1.43 3.17 -18.28
C ASP A 7 -1.36 3.79 -19.68
N GLN A 8 -1.26 5.12 -19.77
CA GLN A 8 -1.12 5.84 -21.04
C GLN A 8 0.19 5.54 -21.77
N GLU A 9 1.30 5.40 -21.03
CA GLU A 9 2.62 5.17 -21.61
C GLU A 9 2.95 3.69 -21.87
N SER A 10 2.21 2.77 -21.23
CA SER A 10 2.38 1.32 -21.46
C SER A 10 1.73 0.90 -22.77
N GLY A 11 2.40 0.04 -23.55
CA GLY A 11 2.01 -0.29 -24.92
C GLY A 11 2.79 -1.48 -25.49
N PRO A 12 2.59 -1.82 -26.77
CA PRO A 12 3.44 -2.77 -27.48
C PRO A 12 4.93 -2.44 -27.27
N GLY A 13 5.69 -3.38 -26.72
CA GLY A 13 7.12 -3.22 -26.43
C GLY A 13 7.46 -2.26 -25.28
N LYS A 14 6.46 -1.67 -24.60
CA LYS A 14 6.64 -0.74 -23.49
C LYS A 14 5.88 -1.25 -22.27
N ILE A 15 6.60 -1.96 -21.41
CA ILE A 15 6.01 -2.69 -20.28
C ILE A 15 6.55 -2.13 -18.97
N VAL A 16 5.64 -1.84 -18.04
CA VAL A 16 5.98 -1.35 -16.70
C VAL A 16 5.66 -2.44 -15.69
N CYS A 17 6.65 -2.82 -14.87
CA CYS A 17 6.46 -3.68 -13.72
C CYS A 17 6.48 -2.83 -12.44
N CYS A 18 5.52 -3.04 -11.54
CA CYS A 18 5.40 -2.31 -10.29
C CYS A 18 5.38 -3.27 -9.10
N ALA A 19 6.04 -2.88 -8.03
CA ALA A 19 5.93 -3.57 -6.75
C ALA A 19 4.50 -3.45 -6.20
N ALA A 20 4.01 -4.53 -5.56
CA ALA A 20 2.70 -4.51 -4.92
C ALA A 20 2.65 -3.59 -3.68
N GLY A 21 3.78 -3.39 -2.99
CA GLY A 21 3.88 -2.71 -1.69
C GLY A 21 4.39 -3.65 -0.60
N ASN A 22 4.88 -3.10 0.50
CA ASN A 22 5.45 -3.84 1.63
C ASN A 22 4.64 -3.71 2.93
N GLU A 23 3.35 -3.39 2.82
CA GLU A 23 2.45 -3.06 3.91
C GLU A 23 1.44 -4.19 4.21
N GLY A 24 1.67 -5.40 3.67
CA GLY A 24 0.76 -6.53 3.76
C GLY A 24 0.39 -6.92 5.21
N ASN A 25 1.35 -6.86 6.11
CA ASN A 25 1.21 -7.14 7.54
C ASN A 25 1.08 -5.87 8.41
N VAL A 26 0.81 -4.71 7.79
CA VAL A 26 0.61 -3.44 8.49
C VAL A 26 -0.87 -3.07 8.40
N ASP A 27 -1.47 -2.65 9.51
CA ASP A 27 -2.89 -2.31 9.61
C ASP A 27 -3.20 -0.92 9.02
N ILE A 28 -2.84 -0.69 7.75
CA ILE A 28 -2.98 0.60 7.06
C ILE A 28 -4.30 0.77 6.30
N HIS A 29 -5.19 -0.23 6.32
CA HIS A 29 -6.50 -0.15 5.66
C HIS A 29 -7.60 -0.44 6.68
N ALA A 30 -8.62 0.41 6.66
CA ALA A 30 -9.87 0.21 7.38
C ALA A 30 -11.07 0.34 6.42
N GLU A 31 -12.11 -0.45 6.68
CA GLU A 31 -13.37 -0.41 5.97
C GLU A 31 -14.52 -0.35 6.98
N THR A 32 -15.55 0.43 6.67
CA THR A 32 -16.77 0.47 7.47
C THR A 32 -18.01 0.77 6.63
N ILE A 33 -19.18 0.48 7.19
CA ILE A 33 -20.49 0.92 6.71
C ILE A 33 -21.03 1.99 7.67
N VAL A 34 -21.25 3.19 7.17
CA VAL A 34 -21.93 4.28 7.87
C VAL A 34 -23.40 4.23 7.51
N GLN A 35 -24.30 4.29 8.50
CA GLN A 35 -25.75 4.32 8.25
C GLN A 35 -26.29 5.74 8.36
N GLN A 36 -27.45 5.97 7.73
CA GLN A 36 -28.22 7.20 7.86
C GLN A 36 -28.44 7.56 9.33
N ASN A 37 -28.12 8.81 9.70
CA ASN A 37 -28.24 9.35 11.06
C ASN A 37 -27.45 8.58 12.12
N GLN A 38 -26.40 7.84 11.73
CA GLN A 38 -25.51 7.16 12.66
C GLN A 38 -24.08 7.68 12.55
N GLN A 39 -23.39 7.59 13.69
CA GLN A 39 -21.97 7.89 13.78
C GLN A 39 -21.17 6.60 13.94
N VAL A 40 -20.09 6.49 13.18
CA VAL A 40 -19.09 5.42 13.30
C VAL A 40 -17.77 6.02 13.75
N CYS A 41 -17.02 5.26 14.55
CA CYS A 41 -15.69 5.63 15.04
C CYS A 41 -14.65 4.61 14.58
N ILE A 42 -13.69 5.05 13.76
CA ILE A 42 -12.49 4.29 13.41
C ILE A 42 -11.35 4.77 14.29
N ARG A 43 -10.61 3.83 14.89
CA ARG A 43 -9.49 4.15 15.77
C ARG A 43 -8.17 3.97 15.05
N PHE A 44 -7.23 4.86 15.30
CA PHE A 44 -5.88 4.77 14.76
C PHE A 44 -4.83 5.25 15.77
N LEU A 45 -3.58 4.84 15.54
CA LEU A 45 -2.43 5.18 16.34
C LEU A 45 -1.44 5.95 15.49
N ILE A 46 -0.95 7.07 16.03
CA ILE A 46 0.21 7.78 15.51
C ILE A 46 1.41 7.32 16.37
N PRO A 47 2.49 6.81 15.78
CA PRO A 47 3.64 6.27 16.52
C PRO A 47 4.23 7.28 17.51
N ALA A 48 4.39 6.91 18.78
CA ALA A 48 4.92 7.81 19.80
C ALA A 48 6.37 8.26 19.51
N SER A 49 7.15 7.44 18.79
CA SER A 49 8.54 7.71 18.40
C SER A 49 8.71 8.99 17.56
N ILE A 50 7.68 9.38 16.80
CA ILE A 50 7.71 10.60 15.98
C ILE A 50 7.21 11.84 16.73
N LEU A 51 6.45 11.63 17.81
CA LEU A 51 5.85 12.70 18.60
C LEU A 51 6.86 13.37 19.55
N SER A 52 8.00 12.72 19.83
CA SER A 52 9.02 13.19 20.77
C SER A 52 10.25 13.83 20.11
N SER A 53 10.43 13.76 18.78
CA SER A 53 11.76 13.88 18.16
C SER A 53 12.01 15.10 17.26
N THR A 54 11.04 15.95 16.93
CA THR A 54 11.22 17.31 16.35
C THR A 54 9.83 17.90 16.09
N LEU A 55 9.68 19.24 16.06
CA LEU A 55 8.40 19.95 15.78
C LEU A 55 7.81 19.68 14.37
N LYS A 56 8.31 18.69 13.61
CA LYS A 56 7.93 18.41 12.23
C LYS A 56 7.63 16.93 12.06
N TRP A 57 6.42 16.55 12.41
CA TRP A 57 5.82 15.26 12.07
C TRP A 57 4.48 15.49 11.37
N ARG A 58 4.10 14.51 10.56
CA ARG A 58 2.87 14.51 9.77
C ARG A 58 2.32 13.09 9.74
N ALA A 59 1.03 12.96 10.01
CA ALA A 59 0.23 11.75 9.84
C ALA A 59 -0.87 12.04 8.83
N GLU A 60 -1.19 11.07 7.98
CA GLU A 60 -2.17 11.22 6.90
C GLU A 60 -3.17 10.07 6.92
N LEU A 61 -4.45 10.41 6.77
CA LEU A 61 -5.52 9.47 6.46
C LEU A 61 -6.22 9.89 5.17
N ASN A 62 -6.53 8.92 4.33
CA ASN A 62 -7.14 9.10 3.04
C ASN A 62 -8.38 8.22 2.94
N GLY A 63 -9.57 8.79 2.76
CA GLY A 63 -10.81 8.02 2.73
C GLY A 63 -11.64 8.23 1.48
N TRP A 64 -12.30 7.17 1.00
CA TRP A 64 -13.11 7.15 -0.22
C TRP A 64 -14.50 6.60 0.06
N TYR A 65 -15.51 7.23 -0.53
CA TYR A 65 -16.91 6.82 -0.42
C TYR A 65 -17.73 7.28 -1.63
N ALA A 66 -18.88 6.64 -1.83
CA ALA A 66 -19.72 6.90 -3.00
C ALA A 66 -20.23 8.35 -3.02
N SER A 67 -20.20 8.99 -4.19
CA SER A 67 -20.76 10.34 -4.40
C SER A 67 -22.27 10.42 -4.24
N SER A 68 -22.95 9.27 -4.18
CA SER A 68 -24.37 9.17 -3.84
C SER A 68 -24.66 9.32 -2.35
N ASP A 69 -23.63 9.33 -1.52
CA ASP A 69 -23.70 9.44 -0.06
C ASP A 69 -23.21 10.83 0.40
N ASN A 70 -23.73 11.24 1.55
CA ASN A 70 -23.31 12.43 2.27
C ASN A 70 -22.87 12.01 3.67
N ILE A 71 -21.56 12.08 3.91
CA ILE A 71 -20.90 11.68 5.14
C ILE A 71 -20.02 12.84 5.62
N GLU A 72 -20.19 13.22 6.88
CA GLU A 72 -19.34 14.21 7.54
C GLU A 72 -18.20 13.54 8.30
N VAL A 73 -17.06 14.24 8.35
CA VAL A 73 -15.82 13.74 8.93
C VAL A 73 -15.36 14.65 10.06
N ALA A 74 -14.86 14.05 11.13
CA ALA A 74 -14.16 14.76 12.20
C ALA A 74 -13.06 13.89 12.82
N VAL A 75 -12.14 14.54 13.52
CA VAL A 75 -11.05 13.87 14.24
C VAL A 75 -11.14 14.20 15.71
N GLN A 76 -10.91 13.20 16.55
CA GLN A 76 -10.78 13.34 18.00
C GLN A 76 -9.39 12.90 18.45
N SER A 77 -8.74 13.74 19.26
CA SER A 77 -7.47 13.43 19.90
C SER A 77 -7.63 12.35 20.99
N PRO A 78 -6.51 11.73 21.42
CA PRO A 78 -6.53 10.75 22.51
C PRO A 78 -7.17 11.26 23.81
N GLU A 79 -6.97 12.54 24.15
CA GLU A 79 -7.52 13.17 25.35
C GLU A 79 -9.00 13.59 25.23
N GLY A 80 -9.58 13.52 24.02
CA GLY A 80 -11.01 13.74 23.80
C GLY A 80 -11.37 15.06 23.12
N SER A 81 -10.43 15.99 22.92
CA SER A 81 -10.66 17.20 22.12
C SER A 81 -10.95 16.84 20.66
N ARG A 82 -11.84 17.58 20.02
CA ARG A 82 -12.43 17.15 18.74
C ARG A 82 -12.58 18.31 17.76
N THR A 83 -12.34 18.05 16.47
CA THR A 83 -12.72 18.98 15.41
C THR A 83 -14.24 19.04 15.23
N HIS A 84 -14.72 20.13 14.63
CA HIS A 84 -16.09 20.15 14.10
C HIS A 84 -16.24 19.11 12.99
N PHE A 85 -17.47 18.60 12.81
CA PHE A 85 -17.81 17.83 11.61
C PHE A 85 -17.68 18.72 10.38
N GLN A 86 -16.99 18.20 9.36
CA GLN A 86 -16.83 18.83 8.06
C GLN A 86 -17.44 17.95 6.97
N ASN A 87 -18.09 18.61 6.02
CA ASN A 87 -18.65 18.01 4.84
C ASN A 87 -17.99 18.56 3.58
N ILE A 88 -18.22 17.91 2.45
CA ILE A 88 -17.98 18.51 1.14
C ILE A 88 -18.85 19.76 0.99
N SER A 89 -18.32 20.82 0.35
CA SER A 89 -19.11 22.03 0.08
C SER A 89 -19.78 21.94 -1.29
N ASP A 90 -20.74 22.84 -1.57
CA ASP A 90 -21.52 22.84 -2.82
C ASP A 90 -20.66 22.99 -4.09
N ASN A 91 -19.44 23.52 -3.97
CA ASN A 91 -18.50 23.65 -5.09
C ASN A 91 -17.63 22.39 -5.31
N GLY A 92 -17.89 21.31 -4.57
CA GLY A 92 -17.13 20.07 -4.66
C GLY A 92 -15.79 20.07 -3.92
N TYR A 93 -15.46 21.12 -3.18
CA TYR A 93 -14.21 21.20 -2.42
C TYR A 93 -14.44 21.83 -1.05
N SER A 94 -13.82 21.30 0.00
CA SER A 94 -13.76 21.99 1.29
C SER A 94 -12.45 21.72 2.00
N GLN A 95 -11.87 22.76 2.60
CA GLN A 95 -10.64 22.65 3.39
C GLN A 95 -10.80 23.48 4.65
N LYS A 96 -10.57 22.88 5.82
CA LYS A 96 -10.50 23.60 7.09
C LYS A 96 -9.34 23.09 7.93
N ILE A 97 -8.77 24.00 8.69
CA ILE A 97 -7.73 23.73 9.69
C ILE A 97 -8.34 23.88 11.07
N HIS A 98 -8.09 22.90 11.93
CA HIS A 98 -8.51 22.86 13.32
C HIS A 98 -7.28 22.73 14.22
N HIS A 99 -7.36 23.30 15.42
CA HIS A 99 -6.32 23.22 16.42
C HIS A 99 -6.89 22.52 17.65
N ILE A 100 -6.41 21.31 17.95
CA ILE A 100 -6.88 20.48 19.08
C ILE A 100 -5.69 19.83 19.77
N SER A 101 -5.62 19.88 21.11
CA SER A 101 -4.64 19.11 21.90
C SER A 101 -3.16 19.31 21.50
N GLY A 102 -2.80 20.49 20.97
CA GLY A 102 -1.44 20.74 20.45
C GLY A 102 -1.13 20.09 19.09
N ALA A 103 -2.16 19.62 18.38
CA ALA A 103 -2.11 19.21 16.98
C ALA A 103 -2.86 20.20 16.09
N GLN A 104 -2.32 20.43 14.90
CA GLN A 104 -3.04 21.01 13.78
C GLN A 104 -3.65 19.86 12.97
N VAL A 105 -4.97 19.89 12.78
CA VAL A 105 -5.72 18.92 11.97
C VAL A 105 -6.30 19.65 10.77
N GLN A 106 -5.81 19.33 9.58
CA GLN A 106 -6.38 19.79 8.33
C GLN A 106 -7.28 18.70 7.76
N ILE A 107 -8.54 19.04 7.48
CA ILE A 107 -9.50 18.16 6.81
C ILE A 107 -9.80 18.77 5.45
N ILE A 108 -9.53 18.00 4.40
CA ILE A 108 -9.82 18.35 3.01
C ILE A 108 -10.84 17.34 2.48
N MET A 109 -11.91 17.83 1.87
CA MET A 109 -12.94 17.04 1.20
C MET A 109 -12.92 17.39 -0.28
N TYR A 110 -13.01 16.37 -1.13
CA TYR A 110 -12.99 16.48 -2.58
C TYR A 110 -14.19 15.77 -3.18
N GLY A 111 -14.81 16.43 -4.14
CA GLY A 111 -15.93 15.94 -4.91
C GLY A 111 -15.53 15.20 -6.17
N PRO A 112 -16.54 14.77 -6.93
CA PRO A 112 -16.38 13.89 -8.06
C PRO A 112 -15.74 14.63 -9.24
N GLU A 113 -15.87 15.96 -9.32
CA GLU A 113 -15.14 16.77 -10.30
C GLU A 113 -13.63 16.78 -10.07
N ASN A 114 -13.17 16.36 -8.89
CA ASN A 114 -11.76 16.28 -8.52
C ASN A 114 -11.23 14.83 -8.45
N THR A 115 -11.99 13.84 -8.93
CA THR A 115 -11.59 12.42 -8.92
C THR A 115 -11.78 11.74 -10.27
N ASP A 116 -10.84 10.86 -10.63
CA ASP A 116 -10.93 10.11 -11.90
C ASP A 116 -12.06 9.06 -11.90
N ASN A 117 -12.59 8.70 -10.73
CA ASN A 117 -13.61 7.67 -10.57
C ASN A 117 -15.00 8.23 -10.19
N GLY A 118 -15.16 9.56 -10.13
CA GLY A 118 -16.44 10.21 -9.82
C GLY A 118 -16.96 9.94 -8.41
N GLU A 119 -16.09 9.52 -7.48
CA GLU A 119 -16.40 9.35 -6.07
C GLU A 119 -15.91 10.52 -5.22
N TYR A 120 -16.38 10.58 -3.98
CA TYR A 120 -15.87 11.54 -3.02
C TYR A 120 -14.66 10.94 -2.32
N TRP A 121 -13.70 11.80 -1.99
CA TRP A 121 -12.62 11.42 -1.08
C TRP A 121 -12.28 12.53 -0.12
N PHE A 122 -11.71 12.16 1.01
CA PHE A 122 -11.20 13.09 2.01
C PHE A 122 -9.75 12.79 2.32
N ASN A 123 -9.01 13.85 2.62
CA ASN A 123 -7.67 13.78 3.16
C ASN A 123 -7.63 14.46 4.52
N ILE A 124 -7.07 13.78 5.50
CA ILE A 124 -6.86 14.31 6.84
C ILE A 124 -5.36 14.33 7.09
N GLU A 125 -4.83 15.51 7.33
CA GLU A 125 -3.46 15.70 7.74
C GLU A 125 -3.41 16.15 9.20
N ILE A 126 -2.63 15.44 10.01
CA ILE A 126 -2.41 15.75 11.42
C ILE A 126 -0.93 16.05 11.60
N THR A 127 -0.63 17.25 12.09
CA THR A 127 0.73 17.73 12.34
C THR A 127 0.83 18.36 13.72
N HIS A 128 2.05 18.69 14.13
CA HIS A 128 2.26 19.52 15.31
C HIS A 128 1.64 20.91 15.13
N ASP A 129 0.92 21.41 16.13
CA ASP A 129 0.42 22.78 16.10
C ASP A 129 1.57 23.79 16.34
N PRO A 130 1.92 24.65 15.35
CA PRO A 130 3.01 25.61 15.52
C PRO A 130 2.75 26.65 16.63
N ASN A 131 1.49 26.82 17.05
CA ASN A 131 1.13 27.72 18.13
C ASN A 131 1.18 27.05 19.52
N SER A 132 1.42 25.74 19.58
CA SER A 132 1.48 24.99 20.84
C SER A 132 2.91 24.94 21.38
N VAL A 133 3.06 25.30 22.65
CA VAL A 133 4.37 25.28 23.34
C VAL A 133 4.62 23.95 24.05
N SER A 134 3.61 23.08 24.16
CA SER A 134 3.77 21.74 24.76
C SER A 134 4.27 20.73 23.72
N ILE A 135 5.26 19.93 24.13
CA ILE A 135 5.53 18.64 23.48
C ILE A 135 4.25 17.85 23.61
N ALA A 136 3.67 17.43 22.49
CA ALA A 136 2.30 16.93 22.43
C ALA A 136 2.15 15.55 23.07
N THR A 137 2.27 15.47 24.40
CA THR A 137 2.00 14.27 25.19
C THR A 137 0.53 13.86 25.06
N GLY A 138 -0.39 14.83 24.86
CA GLY A 138 -1.80 14.60 24.54
C GLY A 138 -2.07 13.95 23.18
N ASN A 139 -1.05 13.87 22.30
CA ASN A 139 -1.14 13.19 21.01
C ASN A 139 -0.67 11.73 21.06
N THR A 140 -0.12 11.28 22.19
CA THR A 140 0.24 9.88 22.41
C THR A 140 -1.01 9.10 22.84
N GLY A 141 -1.35 8.05 22.09
CA GLY A 141 -2.52 7.21 22.36
C GLY A 141 -3.44 7.06 21.16
N THR A 142 -4.69 6.67 21.43
CA THR A 142 -5.67 6.32 20.39
C THR A 142 -6.44 7.53 19.89
N TRP A 143 -6.16 7.90 18.65
CA TRP A 143 -6.94 8.87 17.89
C TRP A 143 -8.21 8.23 17.34
N ARG A 144 -9.21 9.05 17.03
CA ARG A 144 -10.48 8.59 16.46
C ARG A 144 -10.85 9.42 15.23
N LEU A 145 -11.12 8.73 14.13
CA LEU A 145 -11.80 9.25 12.96
C LEU A 145 -13.30 8.99 13.15
N LEU A 146 -14.08 10.07 13.15
CA LEU A 146 -15.53 10.03 13.34
C LEU A 146 -16.20 10.30 12.00
N LEU A 147 -17.10 9.40 11.60
CA LEU A 147 -17.87 9.49 10.36
C LEU A 147 -19.35 9.58 10.71
N ASN A 148 -20.06 10.57 10.21
CA ASN A 148 -21.48 10.80 10.49
C ASN A 148 -22.31 10.74 9.20
N GLY A 149 -23.27 9.81 9.13
CA GLY A 149 -24.11 9.64 7.95
C GLY A 149 -25.25 10.66 7.91
N VAL A 150 -25.18 11.61 6.98
CA VAL A 150 -26.18 12.68 6.82
C VAL A 150 -27.23 12.34 5.77
N ALA A 151 -26.82 11.79 4.62
CA ALA A 151 -27.73 11.27 3.59
C ALA A 151 -27.06 10.07 2.92
N VAL A 152 -27.41 8.86 3.35
CA VAL A 152 -26.64 7.66 2.99
C VAL A 152 -27.49 6.66 2.20
N LYS A 153 -26.96 6.21 1.06
CA LYS A 153 -27.52 5.14 0.22
C LYS A 153 -26.69 3.86 0.29
N ASN A 154 -25.36 3.96 0.16
CA ASN A 154 -24.45 2.82 0.20
C ASN A 154 -23.76 2.73 1.57
N GLY A 155 -23.14 3.82 2.00
CA GLY A 155 -22.53 3.95 3.32
C GLY A 155 -21.14 3.33 3.45
N LYS A 156 -20.66 2.61 2.43
CA LYS A 156 -19.33 2.02 2.44
C LYS A 156 -18.25 3.11 2.36
N VAL A 157 -17.34 3.09 3.33
CA VAL A 157 -16.16 3.97 3.40
C VAL A 157 -14.92 3.11 3.53
N ASN A 158 -13.94 3.32 2.65
CA ASN A 158 -12.59 2.77 2.80
C ASN A 158 -11.64 3.87 3.22
N ILE A 159 -10.76 3.60 4.18
CA ILE A 159 -9.78 4.55 4.70
C ILE A 159 -8.40 3.89 4.68
N TRP A 160 -7.44 4.56 4.07
CA TRP A 160 -6.03 4.21 4.13
C TRP A 160 -5.27 5.21 4.98
N SER A 161 -4.22 4.74 5.62
CA SER A 161 -3.23 5.59 6.27
C SER A 161 -1.92 5.58 5.50
N GLY A 162 -1.16 6.65 5.62
CA GLY A 162 0.18 6.76 5.02
C GLY A 162 1.30 6.55 6.03
N GLU A 163 2.51 6.41 5.49
CA GLU A 163 3.74 6.60 6.26
C GLU A 163 3.83 8.04 6.76
N THR A 164 4.34 8.20 7.97
CA THR A 164 4.72 9.50 8.51
C THR A 164 5.98 10.01 7.83
N THR A 165 6.27 11.31 7.96
CA THR A 165 7.52 11.92 7.43
C THR A 165 8.83 11.36 8.00
N LYS A 166 8.74 10.42 8.96
CA LYS A 166 9.88 9.73 9.58
C LYS A 166 9.93 8.24 9.23
N GLY A 167 9.10 7.76 8.31
CA GLY A 167 9.08 6.36 7.86
C GLY A 167 8.46 5.39 8.86
N PHE A 168 7.53 5.87 9.70
CA PHE A 168 6.70 5.01 10.55
C PHE A 168 5.25 5.06 10.09
N ASP A 169 4.59 3.91 10.05
CA ASP A 169 3.18 3.82 9.65
C ASP A 169 2.22 4.36 10.71
N VAL A 170 1.21 5.10 10.26
CA VAL A 170 -0.02 5.28 11.04
C VAL A 170 -0.85 4.01 10.87
N VAL A 171 -1.33 3.43 11.97
CA VAL A 171 -2.03 2.12 11.94
C VAL A 171 -3.42 2.21 12.53
N PHE A 172 -4.38 1.54 11.91
CA PHE A 172 -5.73 1.37 12.44
C PHE A 172 -5.77 0.33 13.55
N THR A 173 -6.76 0.40 14.44
CA THR A 173 -6.90 -0.55 15.56
C THR A 173 -8.35 -0.95 15.85
N GLY A 174 -8.57 -2.26 15.94
CA GLY A 174 -9.86 -2.85 16.29
C GLY A 174 -10.89 -2.77 15.16
N PHE A 175 -12.06 -2.20 15.44
CA PHE A 175 -13.17 -2.21 14.48
C PHE A 175 -12.77 -1.57 13.14
N GLY A 176 -13.06 -2.30 12.06
CA GLY A 176 -12.88 -1.84 10.68
C GLY A 176 -11.55 -2.21 10.04
N VAL A 177 -10.52 -2.65 10.79
CA VAL A 177 -9.22 -3.06 10.21
C VAL A 177 -9.41 -4.16 9.17
N GLN A 178 -8.73 -4.04 8.03
CA GLN A 178 -8.80 -5.00 6.92
C GLN A 178 -7.41 -5.47 6.47
N ASP A 179 -7.36 -6.73 6.05
CA ASP A 179 -6.15 -7.39 5.55
C ASP A 179 -6.00 -7.30 4.02
N LEU A 180 -6.92 -6.65 3.31
CA LEU A 180 -6.98 -6.59 1.86
C LEU A 180 -6.87 -5.15 1.36
N MET A 181 -6.83 -4.96 0.04
CA MET A 181 -6.81 -3.64 -0.62
C MET A 181 -5.64 -2.73 -0.24
N LYS A 182 -4.45 -3.28 -0.02
CA LYS A 182 -3.25 -2.51 0.35
C LYS A 182 -2.33 -2.20 -0.84
N ILE A 183 -2.68 -2.64 -2.05
CA ILE A 183 -1.94 -2.27 -3.27
C ILE A 183 -2.30 -0.84 -3.69
N GLY A 184 -1.35 0.07 -3.52
CA GLY A 184 -1.47 1.48 -3.91
C GLY A 184 -0.91 1.81 -5.30
N SER A 185 -0.96 3.08 -5.67
CA SER A 185 -0.26 3.60 -6.85
C SER A 185 1.27 3.53 -6.64
N PRO A 186 2.08 3.12 -7.64
CA PRO A 186 1.70 2.81 -9.02
C PRO A 186 1.25 1.35 -9.28
N GLY A 187 1.36 0.44 -8.32
CA GLY A 187 0.93 -0.96 -8.46
C GLY A 187 -0.56 -1.14 -8.79
N ALA A 188 -1.37 -0.11 -8.58
CA ALA A 188 -2.77 -0.06 -8.95
C ALA A 188 -3.03 0.21 -10.46
N ALA A 189 -2.01 0.56 -11.25
CA ALA A 189 -2.16 0.78 -12.70
C ALA A 189 -2.70 -0.47 -13.42
N ALA A 190 -3.67 -0.28 -14.31
CA ALA A 190 -4.37 -1.37 -14.98
C ALA A 190 -3.42 -2.18 -15.88
N ARG A 191 -2.52 -1.49 -16.60
CA ARG A 191 -1.59 -2.04 -17.58
C ARG A 191 -0.25 -2.44 -16.96
N ALA A 192 0.10 -1.92 -15.78
CA ALA A 192 1.31 -2.39 -15.09
C ALA A 192 1.21 -3.88 -14.71
N ILE A 193 2.33 -4.58 -14.78
CA ILE A 193 2.49 -5.90 -14.15
C ILE A 193 2.81 -5.67 -12.67
N THR A 194 1.88 -5.96 -11.78
CA THR A 194 2.05 -5.77 -10.34
C THR A 194 2.55 -7.04 -9.71
N VAL A 195 3.66 -6.93 -9.00
CA VAL A 195 4.45 -8.06 -8.52
C VAL A 195 4.47 -8.09 -7.00
N GLY A 196 3.86 -9.14 -6.43
CA GLY A 196 4.01 -9.46 -5.01
C GLY A 196 5.25 -10.32 -4.74
N SER A 197 5.54 -10.57 -3.47
CA SER A 197 6.73 -11.29 -3.01
C SER A 197 6.38 -12.64 -2.44
N TYR A 198 7.21 -13.65 -2.72
CA TYR A 198 7.27 -14.88 -1.93
C TYR A 198 8.68 -15.15 -1.38
N THR A 199 8.72 -15.98 -0.34
CA THR A 199 9.96 -16.39 0.32
C THR A 199 10.67 -17.48 -0.46
N ALA A 200 11.79 -17.12 -1.09
CA ALA A 200 12.60 -18.05 -1.89
C ALA A 200 13.78 -18.65 -1.10
N ARG A 201 14.15 -18.06 0.03
CA ARG A 201 15.31 -18.45 0.84
C ARG A 201 15.06 -18.18 2.32
N LEU A 202 15.56 -19.07 3.18
CA LEU A 202 15.46 -18.95 4.65
C LEU A 202 16.79 -18.67 5.35
N SER A 203 17.92 -18.90 4.67
CA SER A 203 19.24 -18.77 5.26
C SER A 203 20.31 -18.36 4.26
N TRP A 204 21.32 -17.65 4.73
CA TRP A 204 22.49 -17.26 3.96
C TRP A 204 23.72 -17.22 4.88
N GLN A 205 24.90 -17.25 4.27
CA GLN A 205 26.13 -16.93 4.99
C GLN A 205 26.41 -15.45 4.84
N ASP A 206 26.74 -14.81 5.96
CA ASP A 206 27.18 -13.43 5.96
C ASP A 206 28.67 -13.30 5.61
N VAL A 207 29.16 -12.06 5.57
CA VAL A 207 30.55 -11.71 5.21
C VAL A 207 31.56 -12.31 6.20
N GLU A 208 31.14 -12.55 7.45
CA GLU A 208 31.94 -13.18 8.50
C GLU A 208 31.83 -14.72 8.49
N LYS A 209 31.11 -15.29 7.51
CA LYS A 209 30.84 -16.72 7.34
C LYS A 209 29.92 -17.33 8.41
N ASN A 210 29.18 -16.50 9.14
CA ASN A 210 28.15 -16.98 10.04
C ASN A 210 26.86 -17.26 9.26
N TRP A 211 26.14 -18.31 9.68
CA TRP A 211 24.83 -18.62 9.11
C TRP A 211 23.76 -17.75 9.74
N GLN A 212 23.06 -17.00 8.90
CA GLN A 212 21.85 -16.27 9.24
C GLN A 212 20.63 -17.09 8.85
N LYS A 213 19.56 -17.00 9.65
CA LYS A 213 18.30 -17.72 9.40
C LYS A 213 17.10 -16.85 9.78
N VAL A 214 16.06 -16.86 8.95
CA VAL A 214 14.77 -16.23 9.22
C VAL A 214 13.67 -17.25 9.49
N GLY A 215 12.71 -16.90 10.34
CA GLY A 215 11.54 -17.70 10.67
C GLY A 215 10.40 -17.49 9.68
N LEU A 216 10.62 -17.80 8.40
CA LEU A 216 9.62 -17.73 7.34
C LEU A 216 9.40 -19.12 6.72
N ASP A 217 8.32 -19.27 5.97
CA ASP A 217 8.02 -20.48 5.19
C ASP A 217 8.45 -20.33 3.73
N LEU A 218 9.11 -21.36 3.18
CA LEU A 218 9.52 -21.39 1.77
C LEU A 218 8.32 -21.49 0.84
N ASN A 219 8.40 -20.82 -0.31
CA ASN A 219 7.38 -20.81 -1.35
C ASN A 219 6.02 -20.30 -0.86
N THR A 220 6.01 -19.53 0.23
CA THR A 220 4.84 -18.84 0.76
C THR A 220 4.96 -17.35 0.47
N VAL A 221 3.83 -16.72 0.14
CA VAL A 221 3.74 -15.26 -0.02
C VAL A 221 4.31 -14.59 1.23
N SER A 222 5.21 -13.64 1.03
CA SER A 222 5.84 -12.90 2.11
C SER A 222 4.78 -12.08 2.85
N GLU A 223 4.80 -12.09 4.18
CA GLU A 223 3.78 -11.44 5.00
C GLU A 223 3.66 -9.93 4.73
N PHE A 224 4.77 -9.28 4.40
CA PHE A 224 4.81 -7.87 4.02
C PHE A 224 4.22 -7.59 2.64
N SER A 225 4.02 -8.59 1.77
CA SER A 225 3.57 -8.35 0.39
C SER A 225 2.15 -7.81 0.39
N SER A 226 1.96 -6.56 -0.03
CA SER A 226 0.65 -5.90 -0.02
C SER A 226 -0.37 -6.67 -0.89
N PRO A 227 -1.52 -7.07 -0.32
CA PRO A 227 -2.57 -7.78 -1.05
C PRO A 227 -3.54 -6.84 -1.76
N GLY A 228 -4.13 -7.34 -2.84
CA GLY A 228 -5.32 -6.73 -3.44
C GLY A 228 -6.61 -7.21 -2.78
N PRO A 229 -7.73 -7.29 -3.53
CA PRO A 229 -7.91 -6.66 -4.84
C PRO A 229 -7.80 -5.13 -4.69
N LEU A 230 -7.82 -4.39 -5.80
CA LEU A 230 -7.96 -2.94 -5.71
C LEU A 230 -9.39 -2.57 -5.23
N ARG A 231 -9.59 -1.33 -4.77
CA ARG A 231 -10.91 -0.85 -4.28
C ARG A 231 -12.03 -1.01 -5.32
N ASN A 232 -11.70 -0.91 -6.61
CA ASN A 232 -12.61 -1.11 -7.73
C ASN A 232 -12.80 -2.59 -8.12
N GLY A 233 -12.27 -3.53 -7.34
CA GLY A 233 -12.40 -4.98 -7.56
C GLY A 233 -11.40 -5.56 -8.56
N VAL A 234 -10.52 -4.76 -9.17
CA VAL A 234 -9.51 -5.29 -10.10
C VAL A 234 -8.56 -6.24 -9.36
N MET A 235 -8.36 -7.41 -9.96
CA MET A 235 -7.51 -8.48 -9.45
C MET A 235 -6.03 -8.06 -9.51
N LYS A 236 -5.42 -7.88 -8.34
CA LYS A 236 -4.00 -7.61 -8.12
C LYS A 236 -3.52 -8.34 -6.85
N PRO A 237 -2.22 -8.69 -6.73
CA PRO A 237 -1.17 -8.52 -7.73
C PRO A 237 -1.40 -9.45 -8.95
N ASP A 238 -0.70 -9.23 -10.06
CA ASP A 238 -0.80 -10.13 -11.23
C ASP A 238 0.00 -11.43 -10.96
N VAL A 239 1.12 -11.35 -10.24
CA VAL A 239 2.02 -12.49 -9.98
C VAL A 239 2.78 -12.31 -8.66
N VAL A 240 3.24 -13.39 -8.05
CA VAL A 240 4.25 -13.34 -6.98
C VAL A 240 5.58 -13.95 -7.45
N ALA A 241 6.69 -13.31 -7.07
CA ALA A 241 8.04 -13.68 -7.47
C ALA A 241 9.01 -13.73 -6.27
N PRO A 242 10.21 -14.31 -6.39
CA PRO A 242 11.21 -14.32 -5.32
C PRO A 242 11.50 -12.91 -4.80
N GLY A 243 11.11 -12.61 -3.56
CA GLY A 243 11.27 -11.28 -3.00
C GLY A 243 11.75 -11.23 -1.55
N ALA A 244 11.73 -12.35 -0.82
CA ALA A 244 12.34 -12.41 0.50
C ALA A 244 13.73 -13.07 0.46
N MET A 245 14.69 -12.42 1.13
CA MET A 245 16.06 -12.87 1.31
C MET A 245 16.81 -13.09 -0.01
N ILE A 246 16.69 -12.12 -0.92
CA ILE A 246 17.34 -12.14 -2.23
C ILE A 246 18.73 -11.53 -2.12
N VAL A 247 19.73 -12.26 -2.60
CA VAL A 247 21.11 -11.78 -2.73
C VAL A 247 21.22 -10.97 -4.03
N SER A 248 21.67 -9.73 -3.94
CA SER A 248 21.90 -8.88 -5.12
C SER A 248 23.05 -7.91 -4.87
N ALA A 249 23.41 -7.15 -5.92
CA ALA A 249 24.54 -6.22 -5.91
C ALA A 249 24.41 -5.17 -4.79
N LEU A 250 25.51 -4.96 -4.07
CA LEU A 250 25.71 -3.92 -3.08
C LEU A 250 26.52 -2.80 -3.73
N SER A 251 25.95 -1.59 -3.75
CA SER A 251 26.67 -0.39 -4.18
C SER A 251 27.85 -0.12 -3.24
N SER A 252 29.01 0.23 -3.81
CA SER A 252 30.21 0.64 -3.05
C SER A 252 30.01 1.91 -2.22
N ALA A 253 28.97 2.69 -2.51
CA ALA A 253 28.59 3.88 -1.75
C ALA A 253 27.53 3.60 -0.67
N SER A 254 26.99 2.38 -0.60
CA SER A 254 25.99 1.98 0.41
C SER A 254 26.66 1.42 1.64
N THR A 255 26.09 1.69 2.80
CA THR A 255 26.38 0.91 4.01
C THR A 255 25.53 -0.35 4.04
N CYS A 256 26.03 -1.38 4.73
CA CYS A 256 25.32 -2.63 4.97
C CYS A 256 25.74 -3.19 6.33
N SER A 257 24.81 -3.76 7.09
CA SER A 257 25.18 -4.51 8.29
C SER A 257 25.90 -5.79 7.89
N SER A 258 26.89 -6.22 8.68
CA SER A 258 27.66 -7.44 8.38
C SER A 258 26.74 -8.64 8.20
N MET A 259 25.70 -8.77 9.02
CA MET A 259 24.69 -9.84 8.94
C MET A 259 23.95 -9.89 7.60
N MET A 260 23.73 -8.75 6.93
CA MET A 260 23.02 -8.71 5.64
C MET A 260 23.99 -8.74 4.46
N GLN A 261 25.28 -8.50 4.68
CA GLN A 261 26.31 -8.53 3.65
C GLN A 261 26.78 -9.97 3.41
N VAL A 262 26.85 -10.42 2.16
CA VAL A 262 27.31 -11.78 1.80
C VAL A 262 28.80 -11.77 1.44
N ASP A 263 29.23 -10.73 0.73
CA ASP A 263 30.62 -10.44 0.38
C ASP A 263 30.78 -8.93 0.12
N GLN A 264 31.95 -8.50 -0.39
CA GLN A 264 32.21 -7.09 -0.68
C GLN A 264 31.33 -6.47 -1.78
N PHE A 265 30.64 -7.28 -2.58
CA PHE A 265 29.84 -6.88 -3.74
C PHE A 265 28.36 -7.19 -3.62
N HIS A 266 27.94 -7.96 -2.61
CA HIS A 266 26.56 -8.45 -2.50
C HIS A 266 26.00 -8.33 -1.09
N LYS A 267 24.70 -8.03 -1.03
CA LYS A 267 23.90 -8.07 0.19
C LYS A 267 22.58 -8.80 -0.02
N VAL A 268 21.98 -9.22 1.08
CA VAL A 268 20.63 -9.76 1.16
C VAL A 268 19.64 -8.62 1.40
N MET A 269 18.51 -8.65 0.69
CA MET A 269 17.38 -7.76 0.93
C MET A 269 16.05 -8.52 0.83
N ALA A 270 14.99 -7.95 1.39
CA ALA A 270 13.63 -8.40 1.20
C ALA A 270 12.72 -7.23 0.81
N GLY A 271 11.72 -7.54 0.00
CA GLY A 271 10.67 -6.61 -0.41
C GLY A 271 10.06 -7.01 -1.74
N THR A 272 8.86 -6.50 -2.02
CA THR A 272 8.28 -6.56 -3.38
C THR A 272 9.16 -5.81 -4.39
N SER A 273 10.00 -4.88 -3.92
CA SER A 273 11.09 -4.24 -4.69
C SER A 273 12.16 -5.22 -5.19
N MET A 274 12.34 -6.39 -4.56
CA MET A 274 13.24 -7.45 -5.03
C MET A 274 12.52 -8.42 -5.97
N ALA A 275 11.22 -8.66 -5.74
CA ALA A 275 10.39 -9.48 -6.61
C ALA A 275 10.16 -8.83 -7.99
N THR A 276 9.93 -7.52 -8.01
CA THR A 276 9.64 -6.76 -9.24
C THR A 276 10.73 -6.89 -10.32
N PRO A 277 12.03 -6.64 -10.04
CA PRO A 277 13.07 -6.76 -11.07
C PRO A 277 13.25 -8.20 -11.57
N PHE A 278 12.89 -9.23 -10.79
CA PHE A 278 12.87 -10.61 -11.27
C PHE A 278 11.87 -10.78 -12.43
N ILE A 279 10.64 -10.29 -12.25
CA ILE A 279 9.63 -10.29 -13.31
C ILE A 279 10.02 -9.36 -14.46
N THR A 280 10.59 -8.18 -14.18
CA THR A 280 11.11 -7.29 -15.24
C THR A 280 12.14 -7.99 -16.13
N GLY A 281 13.04 -8.79 -15.54
CA GLY A 281 14.01 -9.58 -16.30
C GLY A 281 13.34 -10.62 -17.20
N LEU A 282 12.32 -11.34 -16.70
CA LEU A 282 11.55 -12.28 -17.51
C LEU A 282 10.78 -11.58 -18.65
N VAL A 283 10.20 -10.41 -18.37
CA VAL A 283 9.56 -9.58 -19.38
C VAL A 283 10.55 -9.14 -20.45
N ALA A 284 11.77 -8.75 -20.07
CA ALA A 284 12.81 -8.38 -21.03
C ALA A 284 13.17 -9.55 -21.95
N LEU A 285 13.27 -10.78 -21.42
CA LEU A 285 13.51 -11.99 -22.23
C LEU A 285 12.35 -12.31 -23.17
N LEU A 286 11.10 -12.07 -22.75
CA LEU A 286 9.94 -12.19 -23.63
C LEU A 286 10.01 -11.16 -24.76
N LEU A 287 10.33 -9.90 -24.45
CA LEU A 287 10.47 -8.82 -25.43
C LEU A 287 11.68 -9.00 -26.36
N GLU A 288 12.74 -9.68 -25.92
CA GLU A 288 13.86 -10.05 -26.79
C GLU A 288 13.39 -10.94 -27.96
N ARG A 289 12.44 -11.85 -27.70
CA ARG A 289 11.90 -12.77 -28.70
C ARG A 289 10.72 -12.18 -29.47
N GLU A 290 9.83 -11.49 -28.77
CA GLU A 290 8.63 -10.88 -29.33
C GLU A 290 8.57 -9.39 -28.93
N PRO A 291 9.28 -8.49 -29.65
CA PRO A 291 9.46 -7.10 -29.23
C PRO A 291 8.20 -6.23 -29.14
N GLN A 292 7.08 -6.71 -29.67
CA GLN A 292 5.82 -5.98 -29.74
C GLN A 292 4.76 -6.50 -28.77
N LEU A 293 5.13 -7.40 -27.83
CA LEU A 293 4.18 -7.86 -26.82
C LEU A 293 3.58 -6.67 -26.06
N THR A 294 2.27 -6.75 -25.88
CA THR A 294 1.48 -5.82 -25.07
C THR A 294 1.50 -6.21 -23.59
N PRO A 295 1.20 -5.27 -22.68
CA PRO A 295 1.03 -5.61 -21.27
C PRO A 295 -0.03 -6.70 -21.03
N GLU A 296 -1.13 -6.67 -21.79
CA GLU A 296 -2.19 -7.66 -21.71
C GLU A 296 -1.72 -9.07 -22.10
N GLU A 297 -0.97 -9.21 -23.20
CA GLU A 297 -0.41 -10.50 -23.64
C GLU A 297 0.59 -11.05 -22.61
N ILE A 298 1.43 -10.19 -22.03
CA ILE A 298 2.35 -10.58 -20.96
C ILE A 298 1.60 -11.06 -19.72
N LYS A 299 0.56 -10.35 -19.29
CA LYS A 299 -0.29 -10.80 -18.18
C LYS A 299 -0.91 -12.15 -18.45
N GLN A 300 -1.45 -12.39 -19.64
CA GLN A 300 -2.03 -13.68 -20.00
C GLN A 300 -0.99 -14.82 -19.94
N ARG A 301 0.23 -14.59 -20.41
CA ARG A 301 1.34 -15.56 -20.31
C ARG A 301 1.77 -15.78 -18.87
N LEU A 302 1.81 -14.72 -18.04
CA LEU A 302 2.05 -14.85 -16.60
C LEU A 302 0.96 -15.69 -15.93
N HIS A 303 -0.31 -15.37 -16.14
CA HIS A 303 -1.43 -16.10 -15.52
C HIS A 303 -1.42 -17.59 -15.88
N SER A 304 -1.08 -17.93 -17.12
CA SER A 304 -0.98 -19.32 -17.57
C SER A 304 0.30 -20.04 -17.12
N SER A 305 1.33 -19.30 -16.73
CA SER A 305 2.60 -19.84 -16.21
C SER A 305 2.69 -19.87 -14.68
N CYS A 306 1.74 -19.25 -13.98
CA CYS A 306 1.71 -19.23 -12.52
C CYS A 306 0.87 -20.37 -11.93
N PHE A 307 1.11 -20.68 -10.65
CA PHE A 307 0.26 -21.58 -9.88
C PHE A 307 0.24 -21.21 -8.40
N ILE A 308 -0.87 -21.48 -7.72
CA ILE A 308 -0.99 -21.35 -6.26
C ILE A 308 -0.91 -22.77 -5.68
N PRO A 309 0.04 -23.07 -4.76
CA PRO A 309 0.13 -24.36 -4.12
C PRO A 309 -1.21 -24.84 -3.54
N GLY A 310 -1.64 -26.05 -3.89
CA GLY A 310 -2.88 -26.63 -3.41
C GLY A 310 -4.17 -26.09 -4.04
N LYS A 311 -4.10 -25.19 -5.04
CA LYS A 311 -5.28 -24.70 -5.77
C LYS A 311 -5.27 -25.14 -7.24
N PRO A 312 -6.44 -25.22 -7.91
CA PRO A 312 -6.52 -25.48 -9.35
C PRO A 312 -5.74 -24.45 -10.19
N VAL A 313 -5.26 -24.86 -11.36
CA VAL A 313 -4.63 -23.97 -12.34
C VAL A 313 -5.59 -22.84 -12.74
N GLY A 314 -5.07 -21.61 -12.84
CA GLY A 314 -5.87 -20.43 -13.15
C GLY A 314 -6.62 -19.82 -11.95
N SER A 315 -6.44 -20.37 -10.74
CA SER A 315 -6.95 -19.75 -9.52
C SER A 315 -6.31 -18.39 -9.28
N PHE A 316 -7.10 -17.45 -8.76
CA PHE A 316 -6.64 -16.17 -8.25
C PHE A 316 -6.79 -16.11 -6.73
N ASP A 317 -5.90 -15.41 -6.06
CA ASP A 317 -5.99 -15.08 -4.65
C ASP A 317 -5.44 -13.66 -4.41
N PRO A 318 -6.11 -12.80 -3.61
CA PRO A 318 -5.65 -11.44 -3.36
C PRO A 318 -4.23 -11.29 -2.81
N LYS A 319 -3.70 -12.31 -2.10
CA LYS A 319 -2.32 -12.34 -1.61
C LYS A 319 -1.35 -12.92 -2.64
N TRP A 320 -1.77 -13.92 -3.41
CA TRP A 320 -0.90 -14.65 -4.34
C TRP A 320 -0.96 -14.13 -5.78
N GLY A 321 -1.92 -13.27 -6.12
CA GLY A 321 -2.27 -13.00 -7.51
C GLY A 321 -2.69 -14.28 -8.22
N PHE A 322 -2.13 -14.53 -9.40
CA PHE A 322 -2.25 -15.82 -10.11
C PHE A 322 -1.24 -16.88 -9.62
N GLY A 323 -0.39 -16.54 -8.65
CA GLY A 323 0.48 -17.49 -7.95
C GLY A 323 1.97 -17.32 -8.22
N LEU A 324 2.73 -18.34 -7.83
CA LEU A 324 4.16 -18.44 -7.99
C LEU A 324 4.51 -18.53 -9.48
N ILE A 325 5.43 -17.68 -9.92
CA ILE A 325 5.93 -17.71 -11.29
C ILE A 325 6.72 -19.00 -11.62
N ASN A 326 6.34 -19.70 -12.69
CA ASN A 326 7.19 -20.69 -13.34
C ASN A 326 7.88 -20.07 -14.57
N ALA A 327 9.14 -19.65 -14.39
CA ALA A 327 9.91 -18.96 -15.42
C ALA A 327 10.17 -19.82 -16.67
N GLU A 328 10.43 -21.12 -16.49
CA GLU A 328 10.64 -22.03 -17.62
C GLU A 328 9.38 -22.12 -18.47
N LYS A 329 8.22 -22.39 -17.83
CA LYS A 329 6.94 -22.44 -18.52
C LYS A 329 6.64 -21.12 -19.22
N LEU A 330 6.85 -19.97 -18.56
CA LEU A 330 6.64 -18.65 -19.16
C LEU A 330 7.45 -18.49 -20.46
N LEU A 331 8.73 -18.85 -20.44
CA LEU A 331 9.64 -18.66 -21.56
C LEU A 331 9.43 -19.67 -22.70
N THR A 332 8.63 -20.74 -22.49
CA THR A 332 8.18 -21.65 -23.56
C THR A 332 6.91 -21.17 -24.27
N LEU A 333 6.19 -20.18 -23.72
CA LEU A 333 4.98 -19.60 -24.32
C LEU A 333 5.29 -18.52 -25.36
N VAL A 334 6.51 -18.51 -25.91
CA VAL A 334 6.92 -17.63 -26.99
C VAL A 334 6.67 -18.32 -28.33
N ASN A 335 6.23 -17.54 -29.32
CA ASN A 335 6.02 -18.05 -30.68
C ASN A 335 7.32 -18.17 -31.47
#